data_AF-A0AA49JLT1-F1
#
_entry.id   AF-A0AA49JLT1-F1
#
_cell.length_a   1.000
_cell.length_b   1.000
_cell.length_c   1.000
_cell.angle_alpha   90.00
_cell.angle_beta   90.00
_cell.angle_gamma   90.00
#
_symmetry.space_group_name_H-M   'P 1'
#
loop_
_entity.id
_entity.type
_entity.pdbx_description
1 polymer ?
#
loop_
_entity_poly.entity_id
_entity_poly.type
_entity_poly.pdbx_seq_one_letter_code
_entity_poly.pdbx_strand_id
1 'polypeptide(L)'
;MNKVEHVVFEEFIKDCLMETHEINSEKVHVLPHQLNENILKDNYQKYACVGLSNSNDENIISEIVKKENQEKILKKAKCKVILKSKVINFDDGFLKVLNNYLDDMPFPSTFKYRMSGTLVDAFSNNKIILCSNITLMDYYSKEYPSICKIIESVDDFFEYVIKINKLEINEQLNEFEIFKNSHSEDKIVLVFKNMV
;
A
#
# COMPACT_ATOMS: atom_id res chain seq x y z
N MET A 1 -4.36 -3.82 -32.59
CA MET A 1 -4.94 -3.96 -31.24
C MET A 1 -6.09 -2.98 -30.96
N ASN A 2 -6.33 -1.94 -31.77
CA ASN A 2 -7.36 -0.90 -31.54
C ASN A 2 -8.83 -1.30 -31.88
N LYS A 3 -9.17 -2.59 -31.76
CA LYS A 3 -10.54 -3.08 -32.04
C LYS A 3 -11.35 -3.36 -30.77
N VAL A 4 -10.72 -3.30 -29.61
CA VAL A 4 -11.33 -3.59 -28.31
C VAL A 4 -11.11 -2.40 -27.39
N GLU A 5 -12.06 -2.17 -26.49
CA GLU A 5 -11.90 -1.26 -25.36
C GLU A 5 -11.14 -1.99 -24.25
N HIS A 6 -10.16 -1.33 -23.66
CA HIS A 6 -9.37 -1.83 -22.55
C HIS A 6 -9.80 -1.09 -21.28
N VAL A 7 -10.09 -1.84 -20.22
CA VAL A 7 -10.36 -1.28 -18.89
C VAL A 7 -9.24 -1.73 -17.95
N VAL A 8 -8.58 -0.77 -17.33
CA VAL A 8 -7.47 -1.00 -16.39
C VAL A 8 -7.76 -0.28 -15.07
N PHE A 9 -7.09 -0.70 -13.99
CA PHE A 9 -7.36 -0.14 -12.67
C PHE A 9 -6.51 1.08 -12.30
N GLU A 10 -5.44 1.35 -13.06
CA GLU A 10 -4.44 2.36 -12.70
C GLU A 10 -3.88 3.04 -13.95
N GLU A 11 -3.53 4.33 -13.85
CA GLU A 11 -3.02 5.13 -14.98
C GLU A 11 -1.70 4.57 -15.52
N PHE A 12 -0.77 4.17 -14.65
CA PHE A 12 0.51 3.60 -15.08
C PHE A 12 0.37 2.27 -15.85
N ILE A 13 -0.75 1.55 -15.70
CA ILE A 13 -1.05 0.36 -16.50
C ILE A 13 -1.51 0.78 -17.90
N LYS A 14 -2.30 1.85 -18.00
CA LYS A 14 -2.67 2.47 -19.27
C LYS A 14 -1.44 2.98 -20.02
N ASP A 15 -0.54 3.67 -19.33
CA ASP A 15 0.72 4.14 -19.93
C ASP A 15 1.51 2.98 -20.50
N CYS A 16 1.65 1.87 -19.75
CA CYS A 16 2.33 0.67 -20.23
C CYS A 16 1.68 0.09 -21.51
N LEU A 17 0.34 0.03 -21.57
CA LEU A 17 -0.38 -0.44 -22.76
C LEU A 17 -0.14 0.46 -23.98
N MET A 18 -0.12 1.77 -23.77
CA MET A 18 0.12 2.75 -24.83
C MET A 18 1.55 2.67 -25.35
N GLU A 19 2.54 2.63 -24.44
CA GLU A 19 3.96 2.66 -24.78
C GLU A 19 4.47 1.33 -25.34
N THR A 20 4.03 0.21 -24.77
CA THR A 20 4.56 -1.13 -25.12
C THR A 20 3.79 -1.78 -26.27
N HIS A 21 2.51 -1.47 -26.40
CA HIS A 21 1.61 -2.13 -27.34
C HIS A 21 0.97 -1.18 -28.35
N GLU A 22 1.34 0.10 -28.35
CA GLU A 22 0.86 1.14 -29.27
C GLU A 22 -0.68 1.21 -29.35
N ILE A 23 -1.33 0.97 -28.21
CA ILE A 23 -2.80 1.04 -28.10
C ILE A 23 -3.20 2.52 -28.05
N ASN A 24 -4.23 2.89 -28.82
CA ASN A 24 -4.78 4.24 -28.78
C ASN A 24 -5.28 4.57 -27.37
N SER A 25 -4.89 5.72 -26.81
CA SER A 25 -5.30 6.18 -25.48
C SER A 25 -6.81 6.31 -25.32
N GLU A 26 -7.54 6.62 -26.40
CA GLU A 26 -9.00 6.69 -26.43
C GLU A 26 -9.66 5.31 -26.24
N LYS A 27 -8.89 4.23 -26.38
CA LYS A 27 -9.32 2.84 -26.19
C LYS A 27 -8.92 2.27 -24.83
N VAL A 28 -8.31 3.07 -23.95
CA VAL A 28 -7.88 2.61 -22.63
C VAL A 28 -8.52 3.49 -21.56
N HIS A 29 -9.40 2.87 -20.78
CA HIS A 29 -10.15 3.52 -19.73
C HIS A 29 -9.62 3.09 -18.37
N VAL A 30 -9.33 4.06 -17.51
CA VAL A 30 -8.89 3.81 -16.14
C VAL A 30 -10.12 3.83 -15.24
N LEU A 31 -10.46 2.67 -14.70
CA LEU A 31 -11.57 2.46 -13.79
C LEU A 31 -11.01 2.35 -12.36
N PRO A 32 -11.22 3.36 -11.50
CA PRO A 32 -10.72 3.29 -10.13
C PRO A 32 -11.37 2.12 -9.38
N HIS A 33 -10.61 1.52 -8.46
CA HIS A 33 -11.14 0.46 -7.62
C HIS A 33 -12.17 1.01 -6.62
N GLN A 34 -13.20 0.22 -6.30
CA GLN A 34 -14.19 0.60 -5.29
C GLN A 34 -13.56 0.73 -3.89
N LEU A 35 -14.02 1.71 -3.12
CA LEU A 35 -13.61 1.91 -1.74
C LEU A 35 -14.25 0.86 -0.82
N ASN A 36 -13.48 0.40 0.17
CA ASN A 36 -13.94 -0.49 1.24
C ASN A 36 -13.80 0.22 2.59
N GLU A 37 -14.72 1.14 2.89
CA GLU A 37 -14.72 1.85 4.17
C GLU A 37 -15.30 0.98 5.28
N ASN A 38 -14.55 0.82 6.38
CA ASN A 38 -15.05 0.10 7.54
C ASN A 38 -15.99 0.99 8.37
N ILE A 39 -17.16 0.45 8.73
CA ILE A 39 -18.17 1.14 9.56
C ILE A 39 -17.81 1.13 11.07
N LEU A 40 -16.60 0.68 11.43
CA LEU A 40 -16.24 0.40 12.83
C LEU A 40 -16.19 1.67 13.69
N LYS A 41 -16.88 1.61 14.84
CA LYS A 41 -17.12 2.73 15.77
C LYS A 41 -16.07 2.90 16.88
N ASP A 42 -15.16 1.94 17.05
CA ASP A 42 -14.19 1.96 18.16
C ASP A 42 -12.77 2.28 17.70
N ASN A 43 -12.26 3.44 18.11
CA ASN A 43 -10.93 3.98 17.78
C ASN A 43 -9.78 3.36 18.60
N TYR A 44 -9.90 2.12 19.08
CA TYR A 44 -8.83 1.53 19.89
C TYR A 44 -7.63 1.09 19.02
N GLN A 45 -6.64 1.99 18.89
CA GLN A 45 -5.40 1.71 18.18
C GLN A 45 -4.39 1.01 19.08
N LYS A 46 -4.33 -0.33 18.98
CA LYS A 46 -3.37 -1.17 19.73
C LYS A 46 -1.96 -1.17 19.12
N TYR A 47 -1.86 -1.00 17.81
CA TYR A 47 -0.62 -1.14 17.03
C TYR A 47 -0.33 0.15 16.26
N ALA A 48 0.94 0.55 16.23
CA ALA A 48 1.43 1.68 15.44
C ALA A 48 1.57 1.31 13.96
N CYS A 49 1.92 0.06 13.67
CA CYS A 49 2.07 -0.45 12.31
C CYS A 49 1.62 -1.91 12.22
N VAL A 50 0.98 -2.25 11.10
CA VAL A 50 0.47 -3.59 10.82
C VAL A 50 0.80 -3.95 9.37
N GLY A 51 1.76 -4.86 9.16
CA GLY A 51 2.15 -5.38 7.85
C GLY A 51 1.61 -6.79 7.63
N LEU A 52 0.33 -6.92 7.29
CA LEU A 52 -0.34 -8.23 7.13
C LEU A 52 -0.16 -8.88 5.75
N SER A 53 0.57 -8.23 4.84
CA SER A 53 0.80 -8.75 3.50
C SER A 53 1.59 -10.05 3.53
N ASN A 54 1.15 -11.03 2.74
CA ASN A 54 1.86 -12.30 2.55
C ASN A 54 3.08 -12.15 1.60
N SER A 55 3.31 -10.96 1.05
CA SER A 55 4.39 -10.65 0.11
C SER A 55 5.36 -9.58 0.64
N ASN A 56 5.53 -9.49 1.96
CA ASN A 56 6.56 -8.63 2.54
C ASN A 56 7.97 -9.08 2.10
N ASP A 57 8.89 -8.13 2.01
CA ASP A 57 10.28 -8.43 1.68
C ASP A 57 10.98 -9.11 2.88
N GLU A 58 11.33 -10.37 2.72
CA GLU A 58 11.94 -11.19 3.78
C GLU A 58 13.28 -10.65 4.26
N ASN A 59 14.06 -10.00 3.38
CA ASN A 59 15.32 -9.40 3.78
C ASN A 59 15.07 -8.20 4.69
N ILE A 60 14.12 -7.33 4.32
CA ILE A 60 13.74 -6.18 5.16
C ILE A 60 13.20 -6.66 6.50
N ILE A 61 12.32 -7.67 6.54
CA ILE A 61 11.80 -8.20 7.81
C ILE A 61 12.92 -8.77 8.68
N SER A 62 13.85 -9.53 8.09
CA SER A 62 15.02 -10.07 8.80
C SER A 62 15.86 -8.97 9.44
N GLU A 63 16.13 -7.90 8.69
CA GLU A 63 16.92 -6.78 9.18
C GLU A 63 16.18 -5.96 10.25
N ILE A 64 14.88 -5.74 10.12
CA ILE A 64 14.03 -5.14 11.16
C ILE A 64 14.13 -5.95 12.46
N VAL A 65 13.97 -7.28 12.39
CA VAL A 65 14.07 -8.16 13.56
C VAL A 65 15.46 -8.09 14.18
N LYS A 66 16.52 -8.17 13.36
CA LYS A 66 17.90 -8.08 13.84
C LYS A 66 18.17 -6.77 14.56
N LYS A 67 17.76 -5.64 13.96
CA LYS A 67 17.97 -4.31 14.50
C LYS A 67 17.14 -4.07 15.77
N GLU A 68 15.86 -4.45 15.79
CA GLU A 68 15.06 -4.38 17.02
C GLU A 68 15.65 -5.26 18.12
N ASN A 69 16.17 -6.44 17.77
CA ASN A 69 16.77 -7.32 18.76
C ASN A 69 18.03 -6.72 19.41
N GLN A 70 18.83 -5.99 18.63
CA GLN A 70 20.06 -5.35 19.09
C GLN A 70 19.80 -4.04 19.83
N GLU A 71 18.94 -3.19 19.28
CA GLU A 71 18.82 -1.79 19.70
C GLU A 71 17.55 -1.49 20.50
N LYS A 72 16.54 -2.37 20.46
CA LYS A 72 15.26 -2.24 21.18
C LYS A 72 14.54 -0.93 20.85
N ILE A 73 14.54 -0.52 19.57
CA ILE A 73 14.07 0.77 19.08
C ILE A 73 12.57 0.94 19.36
N LEU A 74 11.75 0.00 18.91
CA LEU A 74 10.29 0.00 19.09
C LEU A 74 9.92 -0.12 20.56
N LYS A 75 10.63 -0.99 21.29
CA LYS A 75 10.46 -1.13 22.74
C LYS A 75 10.74 0.17 23.50
N LYS A 76 11.83 0.87 23.18
CA LYS A 76 12.18 2.18 23.79
C LYS A 76 11.13 3.24 23.44
N ALA A 77 10.64 3.25 22.21
CA ALA A 77 9.60 4.16 21.74
C ALA A 77 8.18 3.79 22.21
N LYS A 78 8.00 2.62 22.83
CA LYS A 78 6.70 2.02 23.20
C LYS A 78 5.75 1.85 22.00
N CYS A 79 6.30 1.61 20.81
CA CYS A 79 5.54 1.38 19.59
C CYS A 79 5.32 -0.12 19.38
N LYS A 80 4.07 -0.55 19.20
CA LYS A 80 3.75 -1.95 18.89
C LYS A 80 3.58 -2.14 17.39
N VAL A 81 4.29 -3.11 16.83
CA VAL A 81 4.31 -3.45 15.42
C VAL A 81 4.00 -4.92 15.26
N ILE A 82 3.18 -5.25 14.27
CA ILE A 82 2.96 -6.63 13.84
C ILE A 82 3.24 -6.75 12.35
N LEU A 83 4.05 -7.73 11.97
CA LEU A 83 4.42 -8.03 10.59
C LEU A 83 4.14 -9.52 10.30
N LYS A 84 4.04 -9.86 9.02
CA LYS A 84 4.08 -11.24 8.54
C LYS A 84 5.37 -11.52 7.79
N SER A 85 5.85 -12.75 7.92
CA SER A 85 6.97 -13.31 7.16
C SER A 85 6.67 -14.77 6.83
N LYS A 86 7.22 -15.27 5.74
CA LYS A 86 7.13 -16.68 5.33
C LYS A 86 8.02 -17.60 6.14
N VAL A 87 9.09 -17.06 6.73
CA VAL A 87 10.18 -17.88 7.31
C VAL A 87 10.60 -17.43 8.71
N ILE A 88 10.24 -16.21 9.12
CA ILE A 88 10.66 -15.61 10.39
C ILE A 88 9.48 -15.62 11.37
N ASN A 89 9.74 -16.11 12.57
CA ASN A 89 8.84 -15.95 13.72
C ASN A 89 9.59 -15.23 14.84
N PHE A 90 9.01 -14.15 15.36
CA PHE A 90 9.64 -13.31 16.38
C PHE A 90 8.58 -12.65 17.25
N ASP A 91 8.82 -12.54 18.56
CA ASP A 91 7.98 -11.76 19.47
C ASP A 91 8.81 -11.28 20.66
N ASP A 92 8.92 -9.95 20.82
CA ASP A 92 9.52 -9.34 22.01
C ASP A 92 8.54 -8.45 22.81
N GLY A 93 7.25 -8.58 22.49
CA GLY A 93 6.15 -7.78 23.06
C GLY A 93 5.92 -6.43 22.38
N PHE A 94 6.88 -5.94 21.57
CA PHE A 94 6.76 -4.69 20.81
C PHE A 94 6.84 -4.91 19.31
N LEU A 95 7.70 -5.80 18.84
CA LEU A 95 7.69 -6.34 17.49
C LEU A 95 7.21 -7.79 17.52
N LYS A 96 6.16 -8.07 16.75
CA LYS A 96 5.68 -9.43 16.51
C LYS A 96 5.72 -9.75 15.02
N VAL A 97 6.43 -10.81 14.65
CA VAL A 97 6.47 -11.34 13.28
C VAL A 97 5.80 -12.71 13.29
N LEU A 98 4.70 -12.83 12.56
CA LEU A 98 3.92 -14.05 12.43
C LEU A 98 4.31 -14.84 11.18
N ASN A 99 4.55 -16.14 11.35
CA ASN A 99 4.73 -17.10 10.26
C ASN A 99 3.47 -17.96 10.05
N ASN A 100 2.39 -17.32 9.59
CA ASN A 100 1.16 -18.02 9.24
C ASN A 100 0.95 -17.87 7.74
N TYR A 101 1.53 -18.78 6.96
CA TYR A 101 1.39 -18.84 5.51
C TYR A 101 0.18 -19.72 5.14
N LEU A 102 -0.65 -19.22 4.23
CA LEU A 102 -1.49 -20.07 3.38
C LEU A 102 -0.69 -20.23 2.08
N ASP A 103 -0.64 -21.43 1.51
CA ASP A 103 0.11 -21.72 0.28
C ASP A 103 -0.40 -20.87 -0.89
N ASP A 104 0.12 -19.65 -1.02
CA ASP A 104 -0.21 -18.73 -2.11
C ASP A 104 0.63 -19.06 -3.36
N MET A 105 -0.06 -19.08 -4.51
CA MET A 105 0.53 -19.34 -5.82
C MET A 105 1.70 -18.40 -6.14
N PRO A 106 2.81 -18.90 -6.72
CA PRO A 106 3.95 -18.07 -7.06
C PRO A 106 3.60 -17.11 -8.22
N PHE A 107 3.59 -15.80 -7.93
CA PHE A 107 3.50 -14.78 -8.98
C PHE A 107 4.87 -14.59 -9.65
N PRO A 108 4.94 -14.49 -10.98
CA PRO A 108 6.19 -14.25 -11.69
C PRO A 108 6.71 -12.82 -11.44
N SER A 109 8.02 -12.61 -11.60
CA SER A 109 8.66 -11.28 -11.48
C SER A 109 8.19 -10.25 -12.51
N THR A 110 7.46 -10.69 -13.55
CA THR A 110 6.77 -9.84 -14.53
C THR A 110 5.46 -9.24 -13.99
N PHE A 111 5.02 -9.63 -12.79
CA PHE A 111 3.78 -9.16 -12.16
C PHE A 111 3.92 -7.76 -11.54
N LYS A 112 4.42 -6.79 -12.33
CA LYS A 112 4.71 -5.40 -11.92
C LYS A 112 3.53 -4.45 -12.11
N TYR A 113 2.71 -4.72 -13.12
CA TYR A 113 1.56 -3.89 -13.49
C TYR A 113 0.28 -4.40 -12.80
N ARG A 114 0.11 -4.07 -11.51
CA ARG A 114 -1.03 -4.51 -10.70
C ARG A 114 -1.52 -3.40 -9.77
N MET A 115 -2.80 -3.47 -9.41
CA MET A 115 -3.36 -2.74 -8.30
C MET A 115 -3.23 -3.57 -7.01
N SER A 116 -3.11 -2.91 -5.85
CA SER A 116 -3.08 -3.54 -4.54
C SER A 116 -4.35 -3.26 -3.76
N GLY A 117 -5.22 -4.27 -3.60
CA GLY A 117 -6.44 -4.12 -2.80
C GLY A 117 -6.14 -3.67 -1.37
N THR A 118 -5.05 -4.14 -0.78
CA THR A 118 -4.58 -3.69 0.54
C THR A 118 -4.24 -2.21 0.58
N LEU A 119 -3.72 -1.64 -0.52
CA LEU A 119 -3.45 -0.20 -0.60
C LEU A 119 -4.75 0.60 -0.64
N VAL A 120 -5.69 0.17 -1.48
CA VAL A 120 -7.01 0.81 -1.60
C VAL A 120 -7.75 0.74 -0.26
N ASP A 121 -7.75 -0.43 0.39
CA ASP A 121 -8.37 -0.62 1.71
C ASP A 121 -7.71 0.30 2.76
N ALA A 122 -6.38 0.42 2.76
CA ALA A 122 -5.67 1.27 3.70
C ALA A 122 -6.06 2.75 3.52
N PHE A 123 -6.03 3.27 2.30
CA PHE A 123 -6.39 4.67 2.02
C PHE A 123 -7.88 4.96 2.24
N SER A 124 -8.77 4.01 1.89
CA SER A 124 -10.20 4.09 2.22
C SER A 124 -10.45 4.26 3.72
N ASN A 125 -9.54 3.74 4.56
CA ASN A 125 -9.65 3.74 6.02
C ASN A 125 -8.66 4.71 6.69
N ASN A 126 -8.16 5.71 5.97
CA ASN A 126 -7.25 6.74 6.46
C ASN A 126 -5.97 6.15 7.11
N LYS A 127 -5.40 5.11 6.50
CA LYS A 127 -4.17 4.46 6.95
C LYS A 127 -3.01 4.79 6.02
N ILE A 128 -1.92 5.26 6.62
CA ILE A 128 -0.65 5.50 5.93
C ILE A 128 -0.02 4.16 5.57
N ILE A 129 0.58 4.08 4.38
CA ILE A 129 1.30 2.91 3.91
C ILE A 129 2.80 3.17 3.97
N LEU A 130 3.53 2.18 4.49
CA LEU A 130 4.98 2.08 4.38
C LEU A 130 5.29 0.88 3.48
N CYS A 131 6.11 1.07 2.45
CA CYS A 131 6.26 0.07 1.40
C CYS A 131 7.63 0.12 0.71
N SER A 132 8.07 -1.01 0.17
CA SER A 132 9.28 -1.06 -0.66
C SER A 132 9.06 -0.35 -2.00
N ASN A 133 10.15 0.11 -2.61
CA ASN A 133 10.13 0.77 -3.91
C ASN A 133 9.75 -0.21 -5.04
N ILE A 134 8.47 -0.24 -5.40
CA ILE A 134 7.93 -0.97 -6.55
C ILE A 134 7.11 -0.01 -7.40
N THR A 135 6.91 -0.31 -8.69
CA THR A 135 6.23 0.58 -9.66
C THR A 135 4.92 1.18 -9.14
N LEU A 136 4.05 0.35 -8.54
CA LEU A 136 2.80 0.79 -7.92
C LEU A 136 3.05 1.82 -6.80
N MET A 137 4.02 1.55 -5.93
CA MET A 137 4.30 2.41 -4.77
C MET A 137 5.02 3.69 -5.18
N ASP A 138 5.87 3.64 -6.21
CA ASP A 138 6.46 4.84 -6.82
C ASP A 138 5.37 5.79 -7.35
N TYR A 139 4.38 5.26 -8.07
CA TYR A 139 3.21 6.03 -8.52
C TYR A 139 2.46 6.68 -7.35
N TYR A 140 2.01 5.88 -6.38
CA TYR A 140 1.22 6.39 -5.26
C TYR A 140 2.01 7.31 -4.32
N SER A 141 3.32 7.12 -4.18
CA SER A 141 4.18 8.00 -3.38
C SER A 141 4.36 9.39 -3.99
N LYS A 142 4.25 9.50 -5.32
CA LYS A 142 4.26 10.79 -6.03
C LYS A 142 2.93 11.50 -5.95
N GLU A 143 1.82 10.76 -6.08
CA GLU A 143 0.47 11.34 -5.99
C GLU A 143 0.06 11.71 -4.56
N TYR A 144 0.42 10.87 -3.58
CA TYR A 144 0.02 11.02 -2.18
C TYR A 144 1.23 10.93 -1.24
N PRO A 145 2.18 11.88 -1.33
CA PRO A 145 3.45 11.80 -0.61
C PRO A 145 3.29 11.82 0.90
N SER A 146 2.22 12.37 1.47
CA SER A 146 2.02 12.42 2.92
C SER A 146 1.49 11.09 3.50
N ILE A 147 0.75 10.30 2.71
CA ILE A 147 0.10 9.03 3.14
C ILE A 147 0.72 7.76 2.53
N CYS A 148 1.57 7.88 1.51
CA CYS A 148 2.31 6.77 0.90
C CYS A 148 3.82 6.99 1.02
N LYS A 149 4.50 6.21 1.85
CA LYS A 149 5.94 6.34 2.10
C LYS A 149 6.70 5.13 1.59
N ILE A 150 7.73 5.40 0.78
CA ILE A 150 8.71 4.41 0.37
C ILE A 150 9.76 4.26 1.49
N ILE A 151 10.06 3.01 1.85
CA ILE A 151 11.18 2.65 2.72
C ILE A 151 12.33 2.15 1.83
N GLU A 152 13.45 2.87 1.85
CA GLU A 152 14.69 2.48 1.15
C GLU A 152 15.62 1.73 2.10
N SER A 153 15.42 1.91 3.41
CA SER A 153 16.18 1.23 4.45
C SER A 153 15.33 0.84 5.66
N VAL A 154 15.90 -0.03 6.49
CA VAL A 154 15.31 -0.42 7.78
C VAL A 154 15.27 0.76 8.75
N ASP A 155 16.22 1.70 8.64
CA ASP A 155 16.20 2.94 9.42
C ASP A 155 14.97 3.80 9.08
N ASP A 156 14.65 3.93 7.80
CA ASP A 156 13.45 4.65 7.36
C ASP A 156 12.19 4.03 7.97
N PHE A 157 12.11 2.69 8.00
CA PHE A 157 10.99 1.99 8.61
C PHE A 157 10.81 2.39 10.09
N PHE A 158 11.86 2.31 10.89
CA PHE A 158 11.76 2.68 12.31
C PHE A 158 11.44 4.17 12.49
N GLU A 159 12.06 5.03 11.68
CA GLU A 159 11.82 6.47 11.70
C GLU A 159 10.34 6.79 11.44
N TYR A 160 9.77 6.25 10.36
CA TYR A 160 8.38 6.47 10.00
C TYR A 160 7.42 5.91 11.06
N VAL A 161 7.65 4.68 11.54
CA VAL A 161 6.78 4.06 12.55
C VAL A 161 6.76 4.86 13.86
N ILE A 162 7.91 5.37 14.30
CA ILE A 162 7.99 6.18 15.52
C ILE A 162 7.34 7.55 15.32
N LYS A 163 7.47 8.13 14.13
CA LYS A 163 6.93 9.46 13.81
C LYS A 163 5.45 9.43 13.46
N ILE A 164 4.84 8.29 13.13
CA ILE A 164 3.47 8.21 12.58
C ILE A 164 2.42 8.87 13.48
N ASN A 165 2.61 8.83 14.80
CA ASN A 165 1.70 9.48 15.77
C ASN A 165 1.98 10.98 15.98
N LYS A 166 2.98 11.53 15.32
CA LYS A 166 3.47 12.92 15.45
C LYS A 166 3.41 13.70 14.12
N LEU A 167 2.95 13.07 13.04
CA LEU A 167 2.88 13.70 11.72
C LEU A 167 1.78 14.77 11.65
N GLU A 168 1.95 15.73 10.75
CA GLU A 168 0.96 16.78 10.50
C GLU A 168 -0.32 16.18 9.91
N ILE A 169 -1.39 16.28 10.69
CA ILE A 169 -2.68 15.65 10.41
C ILE A 169 -3.35 16.27 9.16
N ASN A 170 -3.11 17.55 8.87
CA ASN A 170 -3.89 18.29 7.87
C ASN A 170 -3.58 17.87 6.43
N GLU A 171 -2.31 17.72 6.05
CA GLU A 171 -1.93 17.30 4.68
C GLU A 171 -2.40 15.86 4.40
N GLN A 172 -2.27 14.98 5.40
CA GLN A 172 -2.72 13.59 5.32
C GLN A 172 -4.22 13.47 5.10
N LEU A 173 -5.02 14.22 5.88
CA LEU A 173 -6.47 14.26 5.71
C LEU A 173 -6.85 14.73 4.31
N ASN A 174 -6.18 15.76 3.79
CA ASN A 174 -6.44 16.25 2.44
C ASN A 174 -6.15 15.18 1.37
N GLU A 175 -5.01 14.49 1.45
CA GLU A 175 -4.68 13.42 0.50
C GLU A 175 -5.63 12.22 0.59
N PHE A 176 -6.06 11.83 1.79
CA PHE A 176 -7.09 10.79 1.94
C PHE A 176 -8.42 11.20 1.28
N GLU A 177 -8.86 12.45 1.46
CA GLU A 177 -10.08 12.95 0.83
C GLU A 177 -9.95 13.02 -0.69
N ILE A 178 -8.80 13.45 -1.22
CA ILE A 178 -8.53 13.43 -2.67
C ILE A 178 -8.64 12.00 -3.19
N PHE A 179 -8.00 11.03 -2.53
CA PHE A 179 -8.05 9.62 -2.91
C PHE A 179 -9.49 9.07 -2.90
N LYS A 180 -10.25 9.32 -1.83
CA LYS A 180 -11.64 8.84 -1.75
C LYS A 180 -12.54 9.45 -2.82
N ASN A 181 -12.37 10.75 -3.09
CA ASN A 181 -13.14 11.41 -4.13
C ASN A 181 -12.83 10.86 -5.52
N SER A 182 -11.57 10.53 -5.82
CA SER A 182 -11.17 9.92 -7.10
C SER A 182 -11.63 8.48 -7.27
N HIS A 183 -11.93 7.78 -6.18
CA HIS A 183 -12.41 6.39 -6.14
C HIS A 183 -13.91 6.26 -5.80
N SER A 184 -14.64 7.38 -5.78
CA SER A 184 -16.06 7.41 -5.46
C SER A 184 -16.93 6.69 -6.51
N GLU A 185 -18.10 6.21 -6.09
CA GLU A 185 -19.08 5.59 -7.00
C GLU A 185 -19.44 6.52 -8.17
N ASP A 186 -19.56 7.82 -7.92
CA ASP A 186 -19.82 8.83 -8.95
C ASP A 186 -18.72 8.85 -10.03
N LYS A 187 -17.45 8.71 -9.63
CA LYS A 187 -16.33 8.61 -10.58
C LYS A 187 -16.38 7.33 -11.40
N ILE A 188 -16.67 6.21 -10.76
CA ILE A 188 -16.83 4.91 -11.44
C ILE A 188 -17.96 4.99 -12.48
N VAL A 189 -19.12 5.52 -12.09
CA VAL A 189 -20.26 5.72 -13.00
C VAL A 189 -19.92 6.66 -14.16
N LEU A 190 -19.18 7.74 -13.89
CA LEU A 190 -18.73 8.68 -14.92
C LEU A 190 -17.83 8.00 -15.95
N VAL A 191 -16.88 7.17 -15.49
CA VAL A 191 -15.98 6.42 -16.38
C VAL A 191 -16.79 5.50 -17.30
N PHE A 192 -17.75 4.73 -16.77
CA PHE A 192 -18.61 3.88 -17.61
C PHE A 192 -19.46 4.68 -18.61
N LYS A 193 -20.00 5.85 -18.22
CA LYS A 193 -20.77 6.70 -19.14
C LYS A 193 -19.93 7.22 -20.31
N ASN A 194 -18.64 7.45 -20.09
CA ASN A 194 -17.72 7.95 -21.12
C ASN A 194 -17.19 6.86 -22.06
N MET A 195 -17.44 5.58 -21.77
CA MET A 195 -17.06 4.46 -22.65
C MET A 195 -18.08 4.21 -23.79
N VAL A 196 -19.25 4.83 -23.75
CA VAL A 196 -20.39 4.60 -24.66
C VAL A 196 -20.47 5.66 -25.75
#